data_AF-A0ABD3NDB9-F1
#
_entry.id   AF-A0ABD3NDB9-F1
#
_cell.length_a   1.000
_cell.length_b   1.000
_cell.length_c   1.000
_cell.angle_alpha   90.00
_cell.angle_beta   90.00
_cell.angle_gamma   90.00
#
_symmetry.space_group_name_H-M   'P 1'
#
loop_
_entity.id
_entity.type
_entity.pdbx_description
1 polymer ?
#
loop_
_entity_poly.entity_id
_entity_poly.type
_entity_poly.pdbx_seq_one_letter_code
_entity_poly.pdbx_strand_id
1 'polypeptide(L)'
;METTRLYNIYDDWRADLLSSSQSRHTYDDLLLPTLDEGSIVQCLEEFMDSEYGKTMFGRHDVPASVGITGAIVFESLDGPEVTLSLSGKFWHRRETVLGRAAMYLHARMPELASVRASAPTDLDDFDDVVDEYTGEVIYREDKRSPDFNGDRETMEYQGLDPDARGPFVFSGGGGMIRPA
;
A
#
# COMPACT_ATOMS: atom_id res chain seq x y z
N MET A 1 -19.90 7.24 18.78
CA MET A 1 -20.45 7.04 17.43
C MET A 1 -19.61 5.95 16.81
N GLU A 2 -20.17 4.75 16.65
CA GLU A 2 -19.49 3.66 15.94
C GLU A 2 -19.33 4.09 14.48
N THR A 3 -18.10 4.37 14.08
CA THR A 3 -17.73 4.49 12.67
C THR A 3 -17.92 3.09 12.08
N THR A 4 -18.99 2.89 11.31
CA THR A 4 -19.22 1.65 10.57
C THR A 4 -18.05 1.46 9.61
N ARG A 5 -17.03 0.71 10.04
CA ARG A 5 -15.87 0.36 9.22
C ARG A 5 -16.40 -0.44 8.03
N LEU A 6 -16.35 0.15 6.84
CA LEU A 6 -16.77 -0.53 5.61
C LEU A 6 -15.88 -1.75 5.44
N TYR A 7 -16.49 -2.93 5.33
CA TYR A 7 -15.78 -4.21 5.19
C TYR A 7 -14.82 -4.16 4.01
N ASN A 8 -13.62 -4.74 4.17
CA ASN A 8 -12.56 -4.72 3.17
C ASN A 8 -12.20 -6.16 2.78
N ILE A 9 -12.44 -6.51 1.52
CA ILE A 9 -12.17 -7.85 0.96
C ILE A 9 -10.69 -8.23 0.99
N TYR A 10 -9.78 -7.26 1.15
CA TYR A 10 -8.34 -7.51 1.24
C TYR A 10 -7.84 -7.73 2.67
N ASP A 11 -8.65 -7.42 3.70
CA ASP A 11 -8.36 -7.80 5.09
C ASP A 11 -8.68 -9.29 5.36
N ASP A 12 -9.49 -9.92 4.50
CA ASP A 12 -9.86 -11.34 4.59
C ASP A 12 -9.59 -12.03 3.23
N TRP A 13 -8.35 -12.49 3.03
CA TRP A 13 -7.89 -13.21 1.82
C TRP A 13 -8.64 -14.53 1.54
N ARG A 14 -9.58 -14.91 2.40
CA ARG A 14 -10.55 -15.96 2.12
C ARG A 14 -11.51 -15.46 1.05
N ALA A 15 -11.15 -15.72 -0.20
CA ALA A 15 -11.98 -15.64 -1.40
C ALA A 15 -13.32 -16.43 -1.33
N ASP A 16 -13.76 -16.88 -0.16
CA ASP A 16 -14.99 -17.64 0.08
C ASP A 16 -16.09 -16.84 0.79
N LEU A 17 -15.85 -15.58 1.19
CA LEU A 17 -16.89 -14.77 1.86
C LEU A 17 -18.03 -14.31 0.94
N LEU A 18 -17.82 -14.36 -0.38
CA LEU A 18 -18.87 -14.08 -1.37
C LEU A 18 -19.55 -15.35 -1.90
N SER A 19 -19.04 -16.52 -1.49
CA SER A 19 -19.52 -17.86 -1.84
C SER A 19 -20.38 -18.48 -0.73
N SER A 20 -20.22 -18.01 0.51
CA SER A 20 -20.90 -18.56 1.68
C SER A 20 -22.07 -17.66 2.12
N SER A 21 -23.24 -18.26 2.33
CA SER A 21 -24.48 -17.68 2.82
C SER A 21 -24.42 -17.11 4.27
N GLN A 22 -23.21 -16.80 4.76
CA GLN A 22 -22.91 -16.34 6.11
C GLN A 22 -22.19 -14.99 6.17
N SER A 23 -21.86 -14.35 5.05
CA SER A 23 -21.31 -13.00 5.07
C SER A 23 -22.39 -11.99 5.49
N ARG A 24 -22.05 -11.12 6.46
CA ARG A 24 -22.92 -10.05 6.93
C ARG A 24 -22.94 -8.82 6.00
N HIS A 25 -22.12 -8.84 4.96
CA HIS A 25 -21.91 -7.74 4.03
C HIS A 25 -22.15 -8.24 2.61
N THR A 26 -22.99 -7.52 1.87
CA THR A 26 -23.24 -7.76 0.45
C THR A 26 -22.23 -6.99 -0.41
N TYR A 27 -22.11 -7.34 -1.70
CA TYR A 27 -21.25 -6.61 -2.64
C TYR A 27 -21.57 -5.11 -2.68
N ASP A 28 -22.84 -4.73 -2.53
CA ASP A 28 -23.27 -3.33 -2.50
C ASP A 28 -22.78 -2.58 -1.25
N ASP A 29 -22.54 -3.27 -0.14
CA ASP A 29 -21.97 -2.66 1.08
C ASP A 29 -20.47 -2.34 0.94
N LEU A 30 -19.84 -2.78 -0.15
CA LEU A 30 -18.41 -2.57 -0.43
C LEU A 30 -18.15 -1.45 -1.41
N LEU A 31 -19.17 -1.09 -2.21
CA LEU A 31 -19.04 -0.10 -3.28
C LEU A 31 -19.35 1.29 -2.75
N LEU A 32 -18.51 2.25 -3.11
CA LEU A 32 -18.85 3.64 -2.92
C LEU A 32 -19.81 4.08 -4.04
N PRO A 33 -20.93 4.74 -3.70
CA PRO A 33 -22.01 5.02 -4.65
C PRO A 33 -21.64 6.10 -5.68
N THR A 34 -20.59 6.87 -5.46
CA THR A 34 -20.16 7.96 -6.33
C THR A 34 -18.64 8.01 -6.44
N LEU A 35 -18.14 8.26 -7.66
CA LEU A 35 -16.75 8.64 -7.89
C LEU A 35 -16.60 10.15 -7.67
N ASP A 36 -16.27 10.51 -6.44
CA ASP A 36 -15.98 11.89 -6.04
C ASP A 36 -14.72 11.96 -5.17
N GLU A 37 -14.13 13.14 -5.05
CA GLU A 37 -12.90 13.37 -4.29
C GLU A 37 -13.03 12.92 -2.82
N GLY A 38 -14.19 13.16 -2.19
CA GLY A 38 -14.44 12.77 -0.81
C GLY A 38 -14.45 11.26 -0.64
N SER A 39 -15.11 10.54 -1.55
CA SER A 39 -15.12 9.08 -1.60
C SER A 39 -13.72 8.49 -1.80
N ILE A 40 -12.89 9.09 -2.66
CA ILE A 40 -11.50 8.65 -2.87
C ILE A 40 -10.67 8.85 -1.60
N VAL A 41 -10.73 10.03 -0.99
CA VAL A 41 -9.99 10.32 0.24
C VAL A 41 -10.40 9.39 1.36
N GLN A 42 -11.71 9.17 1.55
CA GLN A 42 -12.21 8.22 2.54
C GLN A 42 -11.68 6.81 2.28
N CYS A 43 -11.71 6.36 1.03
CA CYS A 43 -11.24 5.04 0.64
C CYS A 43 -9.74 4.87 0.90
N LEU A 44 -8.93 5.89 0.63
CA LEU A 44 -7.49 5.89 0.92
C LEU A 44 -7.20 5.88 2.42
N GLU A 45 -7.95 6.64 3.22
CA GLU A 45 -7.83 6.61 4.69
C GLU A 45 -8.16 5.22 5.24
N GLU A 46 -9.25 4.61 4.77
CA GLU A 46 -9.63 3.25 5.14
C GLU A 46 -8.58 2.22 4.70
N PHE A 47 -7.99 2.39 3.51
CA PHE A 47 -6.89 1.57 3.04
C PHE A 47 -5.66 1.69 3.94
N MET A 48 -5.26 2.91 4.33
CA MET A 48 -4.13 3.14 5.22
C MET A 48 -4.36 2.57 6.63
N ASP A 49 -5.62 2.57 7.10
CA ASP A 49 -6.02 2.04 8.41
C ASP A 49 -6.40 0.54 8.39
N SER A 50 -6.44 -0.10 7.21
CA SER A 50 -6.69 -1.52 7.04
C SER A 50 -5.55 -2.39 7.60
N GLU A 51 -5.81 -3.66 7.90
CA GLU A 51 -4.74 -4.58 8.35
C GLU A 51 -3.67 -4.75 7.26
N TYR A 52 -4.10 -4.69 6.00
CA TYR A 52 -3.20 -4.69 4.86
C TYR A 52 -2.34 -3.41 4.80
N GLY A 53 -2.96 -2.23 4.98
CA GLY A 53 -2.28 -0.92 5.02
C GLY A 53 -1.28 -0.78 6.17
N LYS A 54 -1.57 -1.39 7.33
CA LYS A 54 -0.65 -1.47 8.47
C LYS A 54 0.70 -2.07 8.14
N THR A 55 0.83 -2.83 7.05
CA THR A 55 2.13 -3.41 6.65
C THR A 55 2.98 -2.46 5.80
N MET A 56 2.35 -1.41 5.24
CA MET A 56 2.95 -0.53 4.23
C MET A 56 3.13 0.90 4.71
N PHE A 57 2.25 1.39 5.59
CA PHE A 57 2.20 2.80 5.98
C PHE A 57 2.72 3.04 7.39
N GLY A 58 3.43 4.15 7.55
CA GLY A 58 4.05 4.56 8.81
C GLY A 58 3.09 5.17 9.84
N ARG A 59 1.78 5.08 9.63
CA ARG A 59 0.77 5.65 10.54
C ARG A 59 0.59 4.84 11.82
N HIS A 60 1.05 3.59 11.82
CA HIS A 60 0.87 2.65 12.92
C HIS A 60 2.18 2.45 13.70
N ASP A 61 2.07 2.22 15.01
CA ASP A 61 3.22 2.19 15.92
C ASP A 61 4.32 1.19 15.51
N VAL A 62 3.92 0.02 15.02
CA VAL A 62 4.87 -1.05 14.64
C VAL A 62 5.67 -0.68 13.37
N PRO A 63 5.06 -0.33 12.23
CA PRO A 63 5.76 0.26 11.07
C PRO A 63 6.62 1.47 11.40
N ALA A 64 6.08 2.42 12.15
CA ALA A 64 6.81 3.63 12.53
C ALA A 64 8.08 3.29 13.34
N SER A 65 8.00 2.29 14.22
CA SER A 65 9.15 1.84 15.03
C SER A 65 10.31 1.26 14.22
N VAL A 66 10.05 0.76 13.01
CA VAL A 66 11.06 0.17 12.11
C VAL A 66 11.47 1.12 10.97
N GLY A 67 11.03 2.39 11.02
CA GLY A 67 11.42 3.41 10.05
C GLY A 67 10.54 3.49 8.80
N ILE A 68 9.42 2.75 8.76
CA ILE A 68 8.41 2.91 7.72
C ILE A 68 7.63 4.19 8.05
N THR A 69 7.68 5.16 7.14
CA THR A 69 7.05 6.49 7.28
C THR A 69 6.19 6.82 6.07
N GLY A 70 6.00 5.86 5.17
CA GLY A 70 5.32 6.03 3.92
C GLY A 70 3.84 6.42 4.10
N ALA A 71 3.36 7.32 3.25
CA ALA A 71 1.96 7.73 3.15
C ALA A 71 1.56 8.00 1.69
N ILE A 72 0.29 7.78 1.37
CA ILE A 72 -0.31 8.13 0.08
C ILE A 72 -1.28 9.30 0.30
N VAL A 73 -1.21 10.28 -0.58
CA VAL A 73 -2.07 11.46 -0.56
C VAL A 73 -2.78 11.59 -1.89
N PHE A 74 -4.07 11.90 -1.86
CA PHE A 74 -4.83 12.26 -3.04
C PHE A 74 -4.42 13.67 -3.52
N GLU A 75 -4.15 13.82 -4.82
CA GLU A 75 -3.77 15.11 -5.41
C GLU A 75 -4.87 15.70 -6.29
N SER A 76 -5.38 14.91 -7.25
CA SER A 76 -6.40 15.38 -8.18
C SER A 76 -7.23 14.25 -8.76
N LEU A 77 -8.47 14.58 -9.14
CA LEU A 77 -9.38 13.71 -9.88
C LEU A 77 -9.68 14.38 -11.24
N ASP A 78 -9.31 13.74 -12.34
CA ASP A 78 -9.63 14.17 -13.70
C ASP A 78 -10.52 13.14 -14.39
N GLY A 79 -11.83 13.35 -14.30
CA GLY A 79 -12.82 12.39 -14.80
C GLY A 79 -12.66 11.02 -14.11
N PRO A 80 -12.37 9.93 -14.86
CA PRO A 80 -12.13 8.61 -14.28
C PRO A 80 -10.65 8.32 -13.98
N GLU A 81 -9.75 9.32 -14.09
CA GLU A 81 -8.33 9.19 -13.75
C GLU A 81 -8.04 9.87 -12.39
N VAL A 82 -7.39 9.15 -11.48
CA VAL A 82 -6.95 9.70 -10.18
C VAL A 82 -5.44 9.82 -10.13
N THR A 83 -4.98 10.95 -9.59
CA THR A 83 -3.58 11.23 -9.33
C THR A 83 -3.32 11.15 -7.83
N LEU A 84 -2.34 10.33 -7.45
CA LEU A 84 -1.89 10.11 -6.08
C LEU A 84 -0.44 10.53 -5.94
N SER A 85 -0.07 11.14 -4.82
CA SER A 85 1.33 11.36 -4.46
C SER A 85 1.75 10.40 -3.36
N LEU A 86 2.95 9.85 -3.48
CA LEU A 86 3.54 8.98 -2.48
C LEU A 86 4.63 9.77 -1.74
N SER A 87 4.66 9.69 -0.42
CA SER A 87 5.67 10.39 0.40
C SER A 87 6.23 9.49 1.48
N GLY A 88 7.36 9.87 2.06
CA GLY A 88 8.02 9.11 3.12
C GLY A 88 8.70 7.82 2.65
N LYS A 89 9.02 6.94 3.60
CA LYS A 89 9.76 5.71 3.36
C LYS A 89 8.91 4.46 3.42
N PHE A 90 8.99 3.64 2.38
CA PHE A 90 8.23 2.39 2.25
C PHE A 90 9.12 1.16 2.40
N TRP A 91 8.57 0.10 3.00
CA TRP A 91 9.22 -1.21 2.94
C TRP A 91 9.08 -1.85 1.57
N HIS A 92 7.88 -1.75 0.99
CA HIS A 92 7.63 -2.22 -0.36
C HIS A 92 8.18 -1.20 -1.37
N ARG A 93 8.41 -1.65 -2.61
CA ARG A 93 8.66 -0.72 -3.73
C ARG A 93 7.48 0.22 -3.89
N ARG A 94 7.77 1.46 -4.24
CA ARG A 94 6.74 2.51 -4.39
C ARG A 94 5.74 2.17 -5.50
N GLU A 95 6.21 1.52 -6.57
CA GLU A 95 5.38 0.94 -7.62
C GLU A 95 4.36 -0.08 -7.06
N THR A 96 4.80 -0.99 -6.20
CA THR A 96 3.94 -1.99 -5.56
C THR A 96 2.90 -1.34 -4.66
N VAL A 97 3.31 -0.31 -3.90
CA VAL A 97 2.41 0.46 -3.03
C VAL A 97 1.31 1.15 -3.85
N LEU A 98 1.68 1.80 -4.96
CA LEU A 98 0.70 2.41 -5.87
C LEU A 98 -0.21 1.35 -6.49
N GLY A 99 0.34 0.22 -6.94
CA GLY A 99 -0.45 -0.88 -7.53
C GLY A 99 -1.47 -1.44 -6.55
N ARG A 100 -1.10 -1.61 -5.27
CA ARG A 100 -2.01 -2.04 -4.21
C ARG A 100 -3.10 -1.00 -3.92
N ALA A 101 -2.75 0.27 -3.89
CA ALA A 101 -3.73 1.35 -3.75
C ALA A 101 -4.70 1.37 -4.93
N ALA A 102 -4.20 1.17 -6.16
CA ALA A 102 -5.03 1.08 -7.36
C ALA A 102 -6.00 -0.10 -7.29
N MET A 103 -5.52 -1.29 -6.91
CA MET A 103 -6.38 -2.46 -6.71
C MET A 103 -7.47 -2.20 -5.67
N TYR A 104 -7.10 -1.56 -4.55
CA TYR A 104 -8.04 -1.21 -3.49
C TYR A 104 -9.12 -0.24 -3.97
N LEU A 105 -8.71 0.82 -4.67
CA LEU A 105 -9.63 1.81 -5.24
C LEU A 105 -10.54 1.18 -6.30
N HIS A 106 -10.03 0.35 -7.20
CA HIS A 106 -10.85 -0.34 -8.21
C HIS A 106 -11.88 -1.30 -7.61
N ALA A 107 -11.53 -1.98 -6.51
CA ALA A 107 -12.47 -2.87 -5.82
C ALA A 107 -13.64 -2.11 -5.19
N ARG A 108 -13.40 -0.87 -4.72
CA ARG A 108 -14.37 0.01 -4.09
C ARG A 108 -15.15 0.87 -5.09
N MET A 109 -14.50 1.22 -6.20
CA MET A 109 -14.97 2.14 -7.23
C MET A 109 -14.60 1.58 -8.61
N PRO A 110 -15.38 0.62 -9.13
CA PRO A 110 -15.11 0.00 -10.44
C PRO A 110 -15.24 0.98 -11.62
N GLU A 111 -15.85 2.14 -11.41
CA GLU A 111 -15.95 3.23 -12.39
C GLU A 111 -14.62 3.96 -12.63
N LEU A 112 -13.67 3.82 -11.70
CA LEU A 112 -12.33 4.38 -11.84
C LEU A 112 -11.59 3.67 -12.98
N ALA A 113 -11.04 4.43 -13.93
CA ALA A 113 -10.37 3.88 -15.10
C ALA A 113 -8.87 3.71 -14.89
N SER A 114 -8.20 4.69 -14.26
CA SER A 114 -6.77 4.58 -13.99
C SER A 114 -6.32 5.35 -12.74
N VAL A 115 -5.26 4.84 -12.13
CA VAL A 115 -4.58 5.43 -10.97
C VAL A 115 -3.14 5.71 -11.37
N ARG A 116 -2.68 6.94 -11.20
CA ARG A 116 -1.32 7.36 -11.55
C ARG A 116 -0.64 8.09 -10.40
N ALA A 117 0.69 8.04 -10.39
CA ALA A 117 1.48 8.89 -9.52
C ALA A 117 1.50 10.34 -10.04
N SER A 118 1.60 11.31 -9.14
CA SER A 118 1.80 12.74 -9.45
C SER A 118 2.99 12.96 -10.39
N ALA A 119 4.12 12.35 -10.03
CA ALA A 119 5.35 12.40 -10.79
C ALA A 119 5.92 10.98 -10.99
N PRO A 120 6.61 10.70 -12.10
CA PRO A 120 7.30 9.41 -12.27
C PRO A 120 8.37 9.19 -11.20
N THR A 121 9.02 10.25 -10.73
CA THR A 121 10.00 10.22 -9.64
C THR A 121 9.40 9.83 -8.29
N ASP A 122 8.08 9.91 -8.14
CA ASP A 122 7.39 9.40 -6.95
C ASP A 122 7.32 7.86 -6.94
N LEU A 123 7.66 7.19 -8.03
CA LEU A 123 7.73 5.72 -8.11
C LEU A 123 9.15 5.19 -7.89
N ASP A 124 10.16 6.05 -7.99
CA ASP A 124 11.54 5.67 -7.80
C ASP A 124 11.87 5.46 -6.31
N ASP A 125 12.44 4.30 -5.99
CA ASP A 125 12.91 3.97 -4.64
C ASP A 125 14.19 4.71 -4.25
N PHE A 126 14.84 5.36 -5.21
CA PHE A 126 16.06 6.13 -5.04
C PHE A 126 15.90 7.51 -5.68
N ASP A 127 16.42 8.54 -5.03
CA ASP A 127 16.46 9.89 -5.58
C ASP A 127 17.89 10.36 -5.76
N ASP A 128 18.25 10.75 -6.97
CA ASP A 128 19.60 11.25 -7.25
C ASP A 128 19.60 12.76 -7.08
N VAL A 129 20.17 13.23 -5.95
CA VAL A 129 20.32 14.66 -5.68
C VAL A 129 21.51 15.17 -6.46
N VAL A 130 21.22 15.93 -7.51
CA VAL A 130 22.22 16.51 -8.41
C VAL A 130 22.58 17.93 -8.02
N ASP A 131 23.82 18.31 -8.28
CA ASP A 131 24.29 19.68 -8.17
C ASP A 131 23.72 20.52 -9.33
N GLU A 132 23.02 21.60 -8.99
CA GLU A 132 22.31 22.45 -9.96
C GLU A 132 23.24 23.13 -10.99
N TYR A 133 24.53 23.27 -10.69
CA TYR A 133 25.50 23.96 -11.54
C TYR A 133 26.35 23.01 -12.39
N THR A 134 26.63 21.81 -11.90
CA THR A 134 27.51 20.84 -12.56
C THR A 134 26.76 19.64 -13.15
N GLY A 135 25.54 19.36 -12.67
CA GLY A 135 24.76 18.18 -13.03
C GLY A 135 25.33 16.88 -12.46
N GLU A 136 26.34 16.94 -11.59
CA GLU A 136 26.90 15.77 -10.93
C GLU A 136 26.01 15.31 -9.77
N VAL A 137 25.86 13.99 -9.59
CA VAL A 137 25.12 13.41 -8.47
C VAL A 137 25.93 13.65 -7.18
N ILE A 138 25.40 14.50 -6.30
CA ILE A 138 25.99 14.81 -4.99
C ILE A 138 25.78 13.62 -4.05
N TYR A 139 24.55 13.12 -3.98
CA TYR A 139 24.23 11.92 -3.22
C TYR A 139 22.95 11.26 -3.73
N ARG A 140 22.85 9.94 -3.54
CA ARG A 140 21.63 9.16 -3.79
C ARG A 140 20.88 8.98 -2.48
N GLU A 141 19.69 9.55 -2.38
CA GLU A 141 18.78 9.32 -1.27
C GLU A 141 18.09 7.96 -1.42
N ASP A 142 18.16 7.11 -0.38
CA ASP A 142 17.36 5.89 -0.31
C ASP A 142 16.00 6.19 0.34
N LYS A 143 14.94 6.15 -0.48
CA LYS A 143 13.55 6.34 -0.07
C LYS A 143 12.93 5.06 0.51
N ARG A 144 13.67 3.95 0.56
CA ARG A 144 13.19 2.72 1.20
C ARG A 144 13.38 2.79 2.71
N SER A 145 12.50 2.12 3.43
CA SER A 145 12.66 1.88 4.86
C SER A 145 13.91 1.03 5.10
N PRO A 146 14.64 1.26 6.22
CA PRO A 146 15.74 0.40 6.64
C PRO A 146 15.30 -1.05 6.78
N ASP A 147 16.18 -1.99 6.42
CA ASP A 147 15.97 -3.43 6.64
C ASP A 147 16.21 -3.77 8.12
N PHE A 148 15.17 -3.59 8.95
CA PHE A 148 15.30 -3.67 10.41
C PHE A 148 15.60 -5.09 10.92
N ASN A 149 15.12 -6.13 10.24
CA ASN A 149 15.26 -7.53 10.66
C ASN A 149 16.17 -8.37 9.73
N GLY A 150 16.70 -7.77 8.65
CA GLY A 150 17.49 -8.49 7.65
C GLY A 150 16.64 -9.39 6.74
N ASP A 151 15.31 -9.31 6.82
CA ASP A 151 14.43 -10.17 6.03
C ASP A 151 14.48 -9.77 4.55
N ARG A 152 14.62 -8.48 4.21
CA ARG A 152 14.70 -8.05 2.81
C ARG A 152 15.95 -8.62 2.16
N GLU A 153 17.11 -8.41 2.77
CA GLU A 153 18.39 -8.91 2.25
C GLU A 153 18.38 -10.45 2.15
N THR A 154 17.84 -11.12 3.16
CA THR A 154 17.71 -12.59 3.15
C THR A 154 16.82 -13.09 2.02
N MET A 155 15.68 -12.42 1.77
CA MET A 155 14.76 -12.78 0.70
C MET A 155 15.38 -12.56 -0.68
N GLU A 156 16.02 -11.41 -0.89
CA GLU A 156 16.71 -11.11 -2.15
C GLU A 156 17.82 -12.14 -2.43
N TYR A 157 18.59 -12.53 -1.41
CA TYR A 157 19.59 -13.59 -1.53
C TYR A 157 19.00 -14.95 -1.93
N GLN A 158 17.80 -15.26 -1.44
CA GLN A 158 17.06 -16.48 -1.79
C GLN A 158 16.33 -16.38 -3.14
N GLY A 159 16.40 -15.23 -3.82
CA GLY A 159 15.65 -14.97 -5.05
C GLY A 159 14.14 -14.84 -4.83
N LEU A 160 13.71 -14.56 -3.60
CA LEU A 160 12.32 -14.27 -3.25
C LEU A 160 12.06 -12.77 -3.36
N ASP A 161 10.88 -12.40 -3.83
CA ASP A 161 10.47 -11.01 -3.90
C ASP A 161 10.09 -10.49 -2.49
N PRO A 162 10.84 -9.55 -1.89
CA PRO A 162 10.53 -8.99 -0.57
C PRO A 162 9.16 -8.30 -0.54
N ASP A 163 8.69 -7.79 -1.69
CA ASP A 163 7.42 -7.10 -1.77
C ASP A 163 6.22 -8.05 -1.63
N ALA A 164 6.37 -9.33 -1.99
CA ALA A 164 5.30 -10.31 -1.91
C ALA A 164 4.93 -10.66 -0.45
N ARG A 165 5.89 -10.61 0.47
CA ARG A 165 5.71 -10.97 1.88
C ARG A 165 5.54 -9.75 2.79
N GLY A 166 6.32 -8.69 2.56
CA GLY A 166 6.35 -7.52 3.42
C GLY A 166 7.17 -7.70 4.72
N PRO A 167 7.25 -6.64 5.54
CA PRO A 167 8.17 -6.58 6.69
C PRO A 167 7.69 -7.35 7.92
N PHE A 168 6.40 -7.65 8.00
CA PHE A 168 5.80 -8.28 9.18
C PHE A 168 5.34 -9.70 8.86
N VAL A 169 6.01 -10.68 9.47
CA VAL A 169 5.45 -12.02 9.61
C VAL A 169 4.41 -12.01 10.71
N PHE A 170 3.14 -11.82 10.35
CA PHE A 170 2.06 -12.10 11.29
C PHE A 170 1.97 -13.62 11.47
N SER A 171 2.46 -14.08 12.62
CA SER A 171 2.29 -15.47 13.06
C SER A 171 0.80 -15.74 13.32
N GLY A 172 0.06 -16.04 12.26
CA GLY A 172 -1.39 -16.13 12.25
C GLY A 172 -1.89 -17.22 11.31
N GLY A 173 -1.41 -18.46 11.51
CA GLY A 173 -2.10 -19.67 11.02
C GLY A 173 -1.41 -20.46 9.91
N GLY A 174 -0.68 -21.50 10.31
CA GLY A 174 -0.63 -22.78 9.56
C GLY A 174 0.33 -22.88 8.38
N GLY A 175 1.63 -22.99 8.64
CA GLY A 175 2.60 -23.42 7.65
C GLY A 175 3.94 -23.76 8.30
N MET A 176 4.22 -25.04 8.45
CA MET A 176 5.37 -25.59 9.15
C MET A 176 6.70 -24.88 8.84
N ILE A 177 7.41 -24.48 9.90
CA ILE A 177 8.86 -24.64 9.96
C ILE A 177 9.12 -26.09 9.61
N ARG A 178 9.71 -26.36 8.45
CA ARG A 178 10.34 -27.65 8.18
C ARG A 178 11.78 -27.55 8.65
N PRO A 179 12.16 -28.16 9.79
CA PRO A 179 13.55 -28.52 10.00
C PRO A 179 13.81 -29.82 9.22
N ALA A 180 14.72 -29.75 8.25
CA ALA A 180 15.63 -30.83 7.89
C ALA A 180 16.84 -30.21 7.21
#